data_AF-A0A9D3MF56-F1
#
_entry.id   AF-A0A9D3MF56-F1
#
_cell.length_a   1.000
_cell.length_b   1.000
_cell.length_c   1.000
_cell.angle_alpha   90.00
_cell.angle_beta   90.00
_cell.angle_gamma   90.00
#
_symmetry.space_group_name_H-M   'P 1'
#
loop_
_entity.id
_entity.type
_entity.pdbx_description
1 polymer ?
#
loop_
_entity_poly.entity_id
_entity_poly.type
_entity_poly.pdbx_seq_one_letter_code
_entity_poly.pdbx_strand_id
1 'polypeptide(L)'
;MGQLLRRLLWYAAVVGSTVNPQRTEDNRLPEITDQDFISQCVSSHNRYRSAVAPAARDMFYMTWDDALAITARAWARHCKFMHNPRLQTPREVHPTFNSVGENIWVGAPYSTFTVEGAMKLWCDEVADYDYSSNGCTNVCGHYTQVVWAKSYKVGCAVQACPNGVEFTSFADRPGAIFVCNYGDAGNYVGVHPFMDGQSCSECGGGTCENNLCRDAKRDQLKRYDWTPSWDPGASTPGTSTPGTSSPASCGSYCLGVLITRPLSVLLIFIGVYGLQMLYPDIFFYE
;
A
#
# COMPACT_ATOMS: atom_id res chain seq x y z
N MET A 1 -35.19 37.67 20.15
CA MET A 1 -34.77 36.29 19.82
C MET A 1 -33.85 36.16 18.60
N GLY A 2 -34.04 36.92 17.50
CA GLY A 2 -33.27 36.72 16.25
C GLY A 2 -31.78 37.09 16.24
N GLN A 3 -31.30 37.99 17.12
CA GLN A 3 -29.87 38.39 17.12
C GLN A 3 -28.97 37.44 17.92
N LEU A 4 -29.47 36.83 19.00
CA LEU A 4 -28.70 35.86 19.79
C LEU A 4 -28.52 34.54 19.04
N LEU A 5 -29.58 34.07 18.36
CA LEU A 5 -29.52 32.85 17.54
C LEU A 5 -28.57 33.02 16.34
N ARG A 6 -28.56 34.20 15.69
CA ARG A 6 -27.58 34.51 14.63
C ARG A 6 -26.15 34.54 15.15
N ARG A 7 -25.90 35.05 16.36
CA ARG A 7 -24.56 35.05 16.96
C ARG A 7 -24.07 33.66 17.35
N LEU A 8 -24.96 32.79 17.82
CA LEU A 8 -24.65 31.39 18.13
C LEU A 8 -24.42 30.54 16.87
N LEU A 9 -25.20 30.76 15.80
CA LEU A 9 -24.98 30.11 14.50
C LEU A 9 -23.69 30.58 13.82
N TRP A 10 -23.32 31.86 13.95
CA TRP A 10 -22.01 32.35 13.52
C TRP A 10 -20.87 31.77 14.35
N TYR A 11 -21.04 31.62 15.67
CA TYR A 11 -20.03 30.97 16.51
C TYR A 11 -19.86 29.48 16.16
N ALA A 12 -20.95 28.75 15.89
CA ALA A 12 -20.87 27.36 15.44
C ALA A 12 -20.25 27.22 14.04
N ALA A 13 -20.51 28.16 13.12
CA ALA A 13 -19.87 28.20 11.81
C ALA A 13 -18.38 28.58 11.88
N VAL A 14 -17.99 29.48 12.78
CA VAL A 14 -16.59 29.91 12.99
C VAL A 14 -15.78 28.85 13.74
N VAL A 15 -16.37 28.19 14.75
CA VAL A 15 -15.72 27.07 15.47
C VAL A 15 -15.71 25.79 14.63
N GLY A 16 -16.67 25.61 13.71
CA GLY A 16 -16.67 24.54 12.71
C GLY A 16 -15.72 24.76 11.53
N SER A 17 -15.19 25.98 11.34
CA SER A 17 -14.31 26.33 10.21
C SER A 17 -12.82 26.46 10.57
N THR A 18 -12.42 26.20 11.82
CA THR A 18 -10.99 26.25 12.22
C THR A 18 -10.34 24.89 12.38
N VAL A 19 -10.98 23.80 11.97
CA VAL A 19 -10.26 22.58 11.60
C VAL A 19 -10.24 22.51 10.08
N ASN A 20 -9.51 23.45 9.48
CA ASN A 20 -8.79 23.12 8.27
C ASN A 20 -7.79 22.04 8.71
N PRO A 21 -7.89 20.77 8.30
CA PRO A 21 -6.71 19.94 8.30
C PRO A 21 -5.83 20.60 7.24
N GLN A 22 -5.05 21.60 7.64
CA GLN A 22 -3.73 21.72 7.05
C GLN A 22 -3.13 20.35 7.28
N ARG A 23 -3.27 19.52 6.24
CA ARG A 23 -2.44 18.37 5.97
C ARG A 23 -1.06 18.85 6.33
N THR A 24 -0.60 18.46 7.51
CA THR A 24 0.82 18.38 7.77
C THR A 24 1.33 17.63 6.54
N GLU A 25 2.16 18.27 5.72
CA GLU A 25 2.99 17.56 4.78
C GLU A 25 3.80 16.58 5.63
N ASP A 26 3.20 15.43 5.91
CA ASP A 26 3.83 14.36 6.65
C ASP A 26 4.84 13.81 5.66
N ASN A 27 6.10 14.19 5.86
CA ASN A 27 7.26 13.70 5.14
C ASN A 27 7.51 12.20 5.44
N ARG A 28 6.44 11.45 5.70
CA ARG A 28 6.37 10.07 6.13
C ARG A 28 5.88 9.24 4.97
N LEU A 29 6.69 8.25 4.64
CA LEU A 29 6.40 7.28 3.58
C LEU A 29 5.19 6.42 4.00
N PRO A 30 4.34 6.00 3.04
CA PRO A 30 3.13 5.24 3.35
C PRO A 30 3.45 3.87 3.95
N GLU A 31 2.61 3.44 4.89
CA GLU A 31 2.67 2.10 5.48
C GLU A 31 2.03 1.07 4.55
N ILE A 32 2.40 -0.21 4.69
CA ILE A 32 1.85 -1.29 3.85
C ILE A 32 0.34 -1.54 4.01
N THR A 33 -0.30 -0.93 5.01
CA THR A 33 -1.75 -1.00 5.26
C THR A 33 -2.52 0.21 4.74
N ASP A 34 -1.81 1.23 4.24
CA ASP A 34 -2.40 2.43 3.68
C ASP A 34 -3.16 2.10 2.39
N GLN A 35 -4.46 2.43 2.34
CA GLN A 35 -5.33 2.03 1.24
C GLN A 35 -5.01 2.76 -0.06
N ASP A 36 -4.57 4.02 0.01
CA ASP A 36 -4.21 4.80 -1.17
C ASP A 36 -2.91 4.27 -1.78
N PHE A 37 -1.95 3.86 -0.94
CA PHE A 37 -0.72 3.20 -1.36
C PHE A 37 -0.97 1.84 -2.00
N ILE A 38 -1.79 0.99 -1.36
CA ILE A 38 -2.20 -0.31 -1.91
C ILE A 38 -2.89 -0.12 -3.27
N SER A 39 -3.85 0.81 -3.33
CA SER A 39 -4.59 1.11 -4.55
C SER A 39 -3.66 1.57 -5.66
N GLN A 40 -2.74 2.51 -5.39
CA GLN A 40 -1.78 2.99 -6.37
C GLN A 40 -0.87 1.88 -6.89
N CYS A 41 -0.36 1.02 -6.00
CA CYS A 41 0.48 -0.10 -6.40
C CYS A 41 -0.29 -1.00 -7.37
N VAL A 42 -1.47 -1.48 -6.98
CA VAL A 42 -2.28 -2.39 -7.82
C VAL A 42 -2.73 -1.73 -9.13
N SER A 43 -3.20 -0.48 -9.08
CA SER A 43 -3.70 0.21 -10.26
C SER A 43 -2.61 0.52 -11.27
N SER A 44 -1.44 0.98 -10.82
CA SER A 44 -0.33 1.28 -11.74
C SER A 44 0.19 0.02 -12.40
N HIS A 45 0.33 -1.09 -11.67
CA HIS A 45 0.68 -2.39 -12.27
C HIS A 45 -0.33 -2.81 -13.33
N ASN A 46 -1.62 -2.85 -13.00
CA ASN A 46 -2.66 -3.28 -13.94
C ASN A 46 -2.76 -2.34 -15.16
N ARG A 47 -2.51 -1.03 -14.99
CA ARG A 47 -2.44 -0.10 -16.13
C ARG A 47 -1.35 -0.50 -17.11
N TYR A 48 -0.12 -0.75 -16.67
CA TYR A 48 0.96 -1.21 -17.55
C TYR A 48 0.68 -2.58 -18.16
N ARG A 49 0.16 -3.52 -17.38
CA ARG A 49 -0.22 -4.87 -17.85
C ARG A 49 -1.29 -4.83 -18.94
N SER A 50 -2.26 -3.94 -18.85
CA SER A 50 -3.35 -3.79 -19.83
C SER A 50 -2.93 -3.15 -21.15
N ALA A 51 -1.76 -2.49 -21.16
CA ALA A 51 -1.28 -1.63 -22.23
C ALA A 51 -0.03 -2.19 -22.95
N VAL A 52 0.29 -3.47 -22.75
CA VAL A 52 1.45 -4.11 -23.39
C VAL A 52 1.30 -4.17 -24.90
N ALA A 53 2.44 -4.08 -25.60
CA ALA A 53 2.58 -4.32 -27.02
C ALA A 53 3.74 -5.31 -27.23
N PRO A 54 3.53 -6.44 -27.93
CA PRO A 54 2.26 -6.90 -28.52
C PRO A 54 1.20 -7.21 -27.45
N ALA A 55 -0.05 -7.39 -27.88
CA ALA A 55 -1.16 -7.69 -26.97
C ALA A 55 -0.93 -9.06 -26.30
N ALA A 56 -1.30 -9.16 -25.02
CA ALA A 56 -1.15 -10.38 -24.24
C ALA A 56 -2.47 -11.15 -24.15
N ARG A 57 -2.50 -12.40 -24.63
CA ARG A 57 -3.71 -13.24 -24.58
C ARG A 57 -4.04 -13.80 -23.20
N ASP A 58 -3.06 -13.85 -22.29
CA ASP A 58 -3.14 -14.59 -21.03
C ASP A 58 -2.73 -13.76 -19.78
N MET A 59 -2.70 -12.43 -19.92
CA MET A 59 -2.29 -11.51 -18.86
C MET A 59 -3.27 -11.55 -17.68
N PHE A 60 -2.83 -12.05 -16.52
CA PHE A 60 -3.69 -12.06 -15.32
C PHE A 60 -3.83 -10.67 -14.73
N TYR A 61 -5.03 -10.36 -14.24
CA TYR A 61 -5.25 -9.22 -13.37
C TYR A 61 -4.48 -9.41 -12.05
N MET A 62 -3.80 -8.36 -11.61
CA MET A 62 -2.98 -8.36 -10.41
C MET A 62 -3.78 -7.81 -9.23
N THR A 63 -3.70 -8.47 -8.08
CA THR A 63 -4.34 -8.05 -6.82
C THR A 63 -3.34 -7.99 -5.69
N TRP A 64 -3.68 -7.27 -4.63
CA TRP A 64 -2.83 -7.16 -3.45
C TRP A 64 -2.71 -8.49 -2.69
N ASP A 65 -1.54 -8.71 -2.08
CA ASP A 65 -1.30 -9.78 -1.11
C ASP A 65 -0.50 -9.25 0.09
N ASP A 66 -1.11 -9.35 1.28
CA ASP A 66 -0.54 -8.82 2.52
C ASP A 66 0.76 -9.54 2.92
N ALA A 67 0.89 -10.85 2.66
CA ALA A 67 2.10 -11.58 3.03
C ALA A 67 3.30 -11.19 2.16
N LEU A 68 3.07 -10.92 0.87
CA LEU A 68 4.10 -10.32 0.00
C LEU A 68 4.51 -8.93 0.49
N ALA A 69 3.56 -8.09 0.94
CA ALA A 69 3.87 -6.76 1.44
C ALA A 69 4.65 -6.78 2.77
N ILE A 70 4.31 -7.73 3.65
CA ILE A 70 5.06 -7.98 4.90
C ILE A 70 6.50 -8.37 4.58
N THR A 71 6.71 -9.28 3.62
CA THR A 71 8.05 -9.69 3.17
C THR A 71 8.82 -8.53 2.53
N ALA A 72 8.18 -7.74 1.67
CA ALA A 72 8.80 -6.56 1.06
C ALA A 72 9.24 -5.56 2.12
N ARG A 73 8.42 -5.32 3.15
CA ARG A 73 8.75 -4.44 4.28
C ARG A 73 9.93 -4.98 5.10
N ALA A 74 9.90 -6.28 5.41
CA ALA A 74 10.99 -6.94 6.14
C ALA A 74 12.32 -6.79 5.39
N TRP A 75 12.32 -6.95 4.07
CA TRP A 75 13.52 -6.78 3.25
C TRP A 75 13.96 -5.31 3.16
N ALA A 76 13.03 -4.40 2.89
CA ALA A 76 13.30 -2.96 2.76
C ALA A 76 13.97 -2.35 4.01
N ARG A 77 13.67 -2.87 5.21
CA ARG A 77 14.31 -2.48 6.49
C ARG A 77 15.82 -2.66 6.53
N HIS A 78 16.39 -3.51 5.68
CA HIS A 78 17.84 -3.66 5.59
C HIS A 78 18.53 -2.47 4.90
N CYS A 79 17.79 -1.62 4.16
CA CYS A 79 18.34 -0.47 3.44
C CYS A 79 19.50 -0.85 2.49
N LYS A 80 19.34 -1.96 1.76
CA LYS A 80 20.34 -2.49 0.80
C LYS A 80 19.76 -2.57 -0.59
N PHE A 81 20.42 -1.97 -1.58
CA PHE A 81 20.04 -2.12 -2.99
C PHE A 81 20.55 -3.44 -3.55
N MET A 82 19.97 -4.53 -3.07
CA MET A 82 20.23 -5.90 -3.54
C MET A 82 18.98 -6.76 -3.34
N HIS A 83 18.84 -7.83 -4.11
CA HIS A 83 17.69 -8.72 -3.99
C HIS A 83 17.70 -9.55 -2.70
N ASN A 84 16.51 -9.86 -2.20
CA ASN A 84 16.34 -10.78 -1.08
C ASN A 84 16.87 -12.18 -1.46
N PRO A 85 17.88 -12.73 -0.75
CA PRO A 85 18.49 -14.01 -1.13
C PRO A 85 17.57 -15.23 -0.91
N ARG A 86 16.40 -15.03 -0.31
CA ARG A 86 15.44 -16.09 0.06
C ARG A 86 14.25 -16.23 -0.89
N LEU A 87 14.22 -15.44 -1.97
CA LEU A 87 13.09 -15.38 -2.91
C LEU A 87 12.69 -16.73 -3.52
N GLN A 88 13.66 -17.65 -3.62
CA GLN A 88 13.47 -18.99 -4.19
C GLN A 88 13.35 -20.09 -3.14
N THR A 89 13.40 -19.74 -1.84
CA THR A 89 13.27 -20.71 -0.76
C THR A 89 11.80 -20.80 -0.33
N PRO A 90 11.14 -21.95 -0.53
CA PRO A 90 9.74 -22.10 -0.16
C PRO A 90 9.52 -21.79 1.31
N ARG A 91 8.42 -21.10 1.62
CA ARG A 91 7.99 -20.75 2.99
C ARG A 91 8.92 -19.81 3.76
N GLU A 92 9.97 -19.24 3.15
CA GLU A 92 10.78 -18.20 3.80
C GLU A 92 10.32 -16.78 3.46
N VAL A 93 9.69 -16.59 2.31
CA VAL A 93 9.24 -15.28 1.79
C VAL A 93 7.72 -15.19 1.58
N HIS A 94 7.01 -16.31 1.63
CA HIS A 94 5.55 -16.35 1.54
C HIS A 94 5.01 -17.68 2.10
N PRO A 95 3.84 -17.73 2.76
CA PRO A 95 3.28 -18.97 3.30
C PRO A 95 2.82 -19.98 2.24
N THR A 96 2.48 -19.52 1.02
CA THR A 96 1.90 -20.38 -0.04
C THR A 96 2.58 -20.32 -1.40
N PHE A 97 3.40 -19.30 -1.69
CA PHE A 97 4.11 -19.21 -2.96
C PHE A 97 5.48 -19.86 -2.75
N ASN A 98 5.87 -20.75 -3.65
CA ASN A 98 7.15 -21.46 -3.54
C ASN A 98 8.31 -20.60 -4.03
N SER A 99 8.04 -19.69 -4.97
CA SER A 99 8.96 -18.70 -5.49
C SER A 99 8.28 -17.33 -5.50
N VAL A 100 9.06 -16.28 -5.26
CA VAL A 100 8.58 -14.89 -5.24
C VAL A 100 9.48 -14.04 -6.12
N GLY A 101 8.89 -13.23 -6.99
CA GLY A 101 9.60 -12.22 -7.77
C GLY A 101 9.87 -10.96 -6.95
N GLU A 102 10.80 -10.11 -7.38
CA GLU A 102 11.10 -8.86 -6.68
C GLU A 102 11.56 -7.75 -7.62
N ASN A 103 11.00 -6.56 -7.45
CA ASN A 103 11.55 -5.33 -8.01
C ASN A 103 11.95 -4.40 -6.85
N ILE A 104 13.06 -3.68 -7.04
CA ILE A 104 13.56 -2.70 -6.06
C ILE A 104 13.77 -1.36 -6.77
N TRP A 105 13.31 -0.30 -6.14
CA TRP A 105 13.59 1.08 -6.52
C TRP A 105 14.28 1.78 -5.35
N VAL A 106 15.19 2.68 -5.65
CA VAL A 106 15.88 3.50 -4.66
C VAL A 106 15.94 4.96 -5.13
N GLY A 107 15.87 5.90 -4.20
CA GLY A 107 16.01 7.32 -4.50
C GLY A 107 16.31 8.16 -3.27
N ALA A 108 16.85 9.36 -3.49
CA ALA A 108 17.18 10.31 -2.42
C ALA A 108 16.92 11.75 -2.89
N PRO A 109 16.34 12.63 -2.04
CA PRO A 109 15.84 12.37 -0.68
C PRO A 109 14.53 11.57 -0.66
N TYR A 110 14.00 11.23 0.53
CA TYR A 110 12.75 10.47 0.70
C TYR A 110 11.58 11.03 -0.11
N SER A 111 11.48 12.36 -0.19
CA SER A 111 10.40 13.09 -0.87
C SER A 111 10.37 12.88 -2.39
N THR A 112 11.41 12.27 -2.97
CA THR A 112 11.41 11.87 -4.39
C THR A 112 10.55 10.64 -4.66
N PHE A 113 10.22 9.87 -3.62
CA PHE A 113 9.43 8.66 -3.77
C PHE A 113 7.97 8.98 -4.10
N THR A 114 7.51 8.40 -5.20
CA THR A 114 6.10 8.17 -5.49
C THR A 114 5.96 6.77 -6.08
N VAL A 115 4.84 6.10 -5.82
CA VAL A 115 4.55 4.79 -6.44
C VAL A 115 4.61 4.92 -7.96
N GLU A 116 3.95 5.94 -8.51
CA GLU A 116 3.90 6.19 -9.95
C GLU A 116 5.29 6.44 -10.56
N GLY A 117 6.16 7.20 -9.89
CA GLY A 117 7.52 7.45 -10.37
C GLY A 117 8.38 6.18 -10.38
N ALA A 118 8.30 5.36 -9.33
CA ALA A 118 9.01 4.08 -9.28
C ALA A 118 8.50 3.10 -10.36
N MET A 119 7.17 2.99 -10.50
CA MET A 119 6.54 2.16 -11.53
C MET A 119 6.93 2.61 -12.94
N LYS A 120 6.97 3.93 -13.18
CA LYS A 120 7.40 4.47 -14.47
C LYS A 120 8.83 4.07 -14.79
N LEU A 121 9.77 4.23 -13.86
CA LEU A 121 11.17 3.86 -14.08
C LEU A 121 11.34 2.37 -14.38
N TRP A 122 10.63 1.49 -13.66
CA TRP A 122 10.63 0.06 -13.96
C TRP A 122 10.04 -0.25 -15.34
N CYS A 123 8.96 0.44 -15.75
CA CYS A 123 8.28 0.15 -17.01
C CYS A 123 8.93 0.83 -18.22
N ASP A 124 9.68 1.91 -18.03
CA ASP A 124 10.42 2.59 -19.10
C ASP A 124 11.52 1.69 -19.69
N GLU A 125 11.95 0.65 -18.97
CA GLU A 125 12.85 -0.40 -19.47
C GLU A 125 12.31 -1.14 -20.71
N VAL A 126 11.01 -1.03 -21.01
CA VAL A 126 10.44 -1.51 -22.28
C VAL A 126 11.15 -0.95 -23.51
N ALA A 127 11.78 0.23 -23.40
CA ALA A 127 12.57 0.82 -24.48
C ALA A 127 13.81 -0.01 -24.86
N ASP A 128 14.32 -0.83 -23.95
CA ASP A 128 15.48 -1.71 -24.13
C ASP A 128 15.09 -3.18 -24.34
N TYR A 129 13.79 -3.50 -24.34
CA TYR A 129 13.27 -4.86 -24.46
C TYR A 129 12.61 -5.09 -25.83
N ASP A 130 13.09 -6.11 -26.55
CA ASP A 130 12.45 -6.58 -27.79
C ASP A 130 11.71 -7.90 -27.51
N TYR A 131 10.38 -7.82 -27.55
CA TYR A 131 9.53 -8.98 -27.34
C TYR A 131 9.79 -10.07 -28.39
N SER A 132 10.09 -9.73 -29.65
CA SER A 132 10.19 -10.72 -30.73
C SER A 132 11.38 -11.67 -30.57
N SER A 133 12.54 -11.14 -30.15
CA SER A 133 13.73 -11.92 -29.84
C SER A 133 13.80 -12.38 -28.37
N ASN A 134 12.87 -11.93 -27.53
CA ASN A 134 13.00 -11.96 -26.06
C ASN A 134 14.32 -11.34 -25.57
N GLY A 135 14.84 -10.37 -26.33
CA GLY A 135 16.14 -9.76 -26.12
C GLY A 135 16.05 -8.53 -25.23
N CYS A 136 17.13 -8.26 -24.50
CA CYS A 136 17.29 -7.05 -23.70
C CYS A 136 18.65 -6.43 -24.01
N THR A 137 18.68 -5.14 -24.35
CA THR A 137 19.91 -4.41 -24.64
C THR A 137 20.56 -3.79 -23.41
N ASN A 138 19.84 -3.72 -22.28
CA ASN A 138 20.29 -3.12 -21.03
C ASN A 138 19.67 -3.84 -19.81
N VAL A 139 18.90 -3.14 -18.98
CA VAL A 139 18.13 -3.70 -17.87
C VAL A 139 16.67 -3.73 -18.28
N CYS A 140 16.07 -4.93 -18.26
CA CYS A 140 14.65 -5.11 -18.61
C CYS A 140 13.88 -5.91 -17.55
N GLY A 141 14.58 -6.39 -16.53
CA GLY A 141 14.03 -7.32 -15.55
C GLY A 141 12.90 -6.72 -14.71
N HIS A 142 12.92 -5.40 -14.48
CA HIS A 142 11.84 -4.75 -13.74
C HIS A 142 10.59 -4.67 -14.60
N TYR A 143 10.73 -4.26 -15.86
CA TYR A 143 9.62 -4.23 -16.82
C TYR A 143 9.01 -5.63 -16.99
N THR A 144 9.82 -6.64 -17.33
CA THR A 144 9.32 -8.00 -17.60
C THR A 144 8.63 -8.60 -16.39
N GLN A 145 9.06 -8.28 -15.17
CA GLN A 145 8.36 -8.70 -13.95
C GLN A 145 7.00 -8.01 -13.77
N VAL A 146 6.91 -6.69 -14.00
CA VAL A 146 5.64 -5.94 -13.92
C VAL A 146 4.62 -6.53 -14.90
N VAL A 147 5.05 -6.86 -16.11
CA VAL A 147 4.21 -7.42 -17.17
C VAL A 147 4.22 -8.96 -17.22
N TRP A 148 4.67 -9.63 -16.16
CA TRP A 148 4.68 -11.10 -16.13
C TRP A 148 3.26 -11.64 -16.00
N ALA A 149 2.74 -12.29 -17.05
CA ALA A 149 1.34 -12.72 -17.15
C ALA A 149 0.87 -13.55 -15.97
N LYS A 150 1.73 -14.43 -15.45
CA LYS A 150 1.40 -15.36 -14.35
C LYS A 150 1.63 -14.80 -12.95
N SER A 151 2.27 -13.64 -12.80
CA SER A 151 2.36 -12.95 -11.52
C SER A 151 1.05 -12.19 -11.27
N TYR A 152 0.20 -12.71 -10.38
CA TYR A 152 -1.16 -12.23 -10.15
C TYR A 152 -1.37 -11.63 -8.75
N LYS A 153 -0.38 -11.79 -7.86
CA LYS A 153 -0.32 -11.12 -6.56
C LYS A 153 0.88 -10.19 -6.51
N VAL A 154 0.69 -9.04 -5.88
CA VAL A 154 1.77 -8.10 -5.55
C VAL A 154 1.61 -7.60 -4.12
N GLY A 155 2.72 -7.43 -3.43
CA GLY A 155 2.77 -6.73 -2.16
C GLY A 155 4.02 -5.88 -2.10
N CYS A 156 3.87 -4.61 -1.74
CA CYS A 156 4.95 -3.63 -1.77
C CYS A 156 5.16 -2.96 -0.41
N ALA A 157 6.34 -2.41 -0.21
CA ALA A 157 6.68 -1.59 0.94
C ALA A 157 7.71 -0.53 0.56
N VAL A 158 7.63 0.62 1.20
CA VAL A 158 8.66 1.67 1.12
C VAL A 158 9.25 1.90 2.49
N GLN A 159 10.57 2.03 2.58
CA GLN A 159 11.31 2.24 3.82
C GLN A 159 12.17 3.49 3.71
N ALA A 160 12.12 4.34 4.75
CA ALA A 160 13.05 5.44 4.92
C ALA A 160 14.37 4.91 5.49
N CYS A 161 15.48 5.27 4.85
CA CYS A 161 16.83 4.90 5.25
C CYS A 161 17.61 6.18 5.64
N PRO A 162 17.64 6.57 6.93
CA PRO A 162 18.29 7.81 7.41
C PRO A 162 19.80 7.81 7.26
N ASN A 163 20.41 6.64 7.31
CA ASN A 163 21.84 6.47 7.08
C ASN A 163 22.14 6.11 5.61
N GLY A 164 21.16 6.31 4.72
CA GLY A 164 21.21 6.00 3.30
C GLY A 164 21.04 4.52 2.94
N VAL A 165 21.06 4.25 1.64
CA VAL A 165 20.81 2.93 1.05
C VAL A 165 22.13 2.35 0.56
N GLU A 166 22.60 1.28 1.19
CA GLU A 166 23.83 0.59 0.82
C GLU A 166 23.77 0.11 -0.64
N PHE A 167 24.95 -0.02 -1.27
CA PHE A 167 25.11 -0.42 -2.68
C PHE A 167 24.49 0.53 -3.70
N THR A 168 24.33 1.81 -3.34
CA THR A 168 23.93 2.89 -4.25
C THR A 168 25.02 3.96 -4.35
N SER A 169 24.95 4.81 -5.39
CA SER A 169 25.85 5.96 -5.55
C SER A 169 25.62 7.07 -4.52
N PHE A 170 24.55 6.98 -3.72
CA PHE A 170 24.18 7.93 -2.68
C PHE A 170 24.10 7.27 -1.29
N ALA A 171 24.87 6.20 -1.07
CA ALA A 171 24.80 5.37 0.12
C ALA A 171 24.92 6.12 1.46
N ASP A 172 25.60 7.26 1.49
CA ASP A 172 25.78 8.07 2.72
C ASP A 172 24.70 9.15 2.93
N ARG A 173 23.64 9.17 2.12
CA ARG A 173 22.59 10.20 2.15
C ARG A 173 21.21 9.61 2.48
N PRO A 174 20.38 10.31 3.28
CA PRO A 174 19.01 9.88 3.53
C PRO A 174 18.24 9.59 2.22
N GLY A 175 17.75 8.36 2.08
CA GLY A 175 17.06 7.89 0.88
C GLY A 175 15.96 6.87 1.16
N ALA A 176 15.07 6.67 0.20
CA ALA A 176 14.00 5.68 0.29
C ALA A 176 14.35 4.45 -0.55
N ILE A 177 13.96 3.28 -0.05
CA ILE A 177 13.95 2.02 -0.80
C ILE A 177 12.52 1.52 -0.91
N PHE A 178 12.06 1.24 -2.12
CA PHE A 178 10.73 0.71 -2.43
C PHE A 178 10.88 -0.67 -3.03
N VAL A 179 10.26 -1.66 -2.40
CA VAL A 179 10.34 -3.07 -2.78
C VAL A 179 8.93 -3.55 -3.11
N CYS A 180 8.75 -4.22 -4.24
CA CYS A 180 7.54 -4.97 -4.56
C CYS A 180 7.89 -6.43 -4.78
N ASN A 181 7.18 -7.32 -4.09
CA ASN A 181 7.28 -8.76 -4.29
C ASN A 181 6.07 -9.29 -5.07
N TYR A 182 6.30 -10.30 -5.92
CA TYR A 182 5.33 -10.81 -6.89
C TYR A 182 5.09 -12.32 -6.72
N GLY A 183 3.82 -12.74 -6.77
CA GLY A 183 3.40 -14.12 -6.67
C GLY A 183 2.57 -14.59 -7.88
N ASP A 184 2.94 -15.64 -8.61
CA ASP A 184 4.22 -16.38 -8.53
C ASP A 184 5.38 -15.55 -9.10
N ALA A 185 6.62 -16.03 -8.94
CA ALA A 185 7.81 -15.40 -9.52
C ALA A 185 7.72 -15.32 -11.05
N GLY A 186 8.26 -14.23 -11.60
CA GLY A 186 8.46 -14.06 -13.03
C GLY A 186 9.92 -14.23 -13.43
N ASN A 187 10.26 -13.72 -14.62
CA ASN A 187 11.62 -13.63 -15.15
C ASN A 187 12.34 -14.99 -15.26
N TYR A 188 11.61 -16.05 -15.60
CA TYR A 188 12.23 -17.34 -15.91
C TYR A 188 13.10 -17.21 -17.18
N VAL A 189 14.33 -17.70 -17.09
CA VAL A 189 15.34 -17.58 -18.15
C VAL A 189 14.81 -18.17 -19.46
N GLY A 190 14.86 -17.36 -20.53
CA GLY A 190 14.43 -17.77 -21.87
C GLY A 190 12.92 -17.81 -22.09
N VAL A 191 12.11 -17.38 -21.11
CA VAL A 191 10.65 -17.37 -21.20
C VAL A 191 10.16 -15.93 -21.43
N HIS A 192 9.19 -15.75 -22.33
CA HIS A 192 8.56 -14.45 -22.54
C HIS A 192 7.69 -14.07 -21.33
N PRO A 193 7.53 -12.77 -21.02
CA PRO A 193 6.73 -12.34 -19.88
C PRO A 193 5.24 -12.68 -20.00
N PHE A 194 4.74 -12.79 -21.23
CA PHE A 194 3.35 -13.16 -21.52
C PHE A 194 3.29 -13.88 -22.88
N MET A 195 2.11 -14.36 -23.27
CA MET A 195 1.90 -14.92 -24.60
C MET A 195 1.27 -13.89 -25.54
N ASP A 196 1.83 -13.75 -26.74
CA ASP A 196 1.31 -12.86 -27.77
C ASP A 196 -0.03 -13.40 -28.30
N GLY A 197 -1.02 -12.52 -28.40
CA GLY A 197 -2.28 -12.78 -29.05
C GLY A 197 -3.36 -11.77 -28.66
N GLN A 198 -4.56 -11.97 -29.20
CA GLN A 198 -5.71 -11.13 -28.86
C GLN A 198 -5.92 -11.13 -27.34
N SER A 199 -6.04 -9.94 -26.76
CA SER A 199 -6.23 -9.79 -25.32
C SER A 199 -7.35 -10.67 -24.78
N CYS A 200 -7.06 -11.34 -23.67
CA CYS A 200 -7.98 -12.26 -22.99
C CYS A 200 -8.41 -13.50 -23.79
N SER A 201 -7.80 -13.83 -24.95
CA SER A 201 -8.20 -15.02 -25.70
C SER A 201 -7.84 -16.34 -24.99
N GLU A 202 -6.99 -16.30 -23.95
CA GLU A 202 -6.58 -17.47 -23.16
C GLU A 202 -6.65 -17.21 -21.63
N CYS A 203 -7.82 -16.79 -21.12
CA CYS A 203 -8.03 -16.58 -19.69
C CYS A 203 -8.34 -17.84 -18.84
N GLY A 204 -8.32 -19.04 -19.44
CA GLY A 204 -8.51 -20.29 -18.69
C GLY A 204 -9.85 -20.42 -17.97
N GLY A 205 -10.92 -19.89 -18.57
CA GLY A 205 -12.28 -19.89 -17.99
C GLY A 205 -12.64 -18.65 -17.18
N GLY A 206 -11.69 -17.74 -17.00
CA GLY A 206 -11.92 -16.42 -16.40
C GLY A 206 -12.65 -15.43 -17.32
N THR A 207 -12.98 -14.25 -16.78
CA THR A 207 -13.57 -13.13 -17.55
C THR A 207 -12.51 -12.14 -17.99
N CYS A 208 -12.81 -11.32 -18.99
CA CYS A 208 -11.92 -10.24 -19.42
C CYS A 208 -12.36 -8.90 -18.81
N GLU A 209 -11.41 -8.15 -18.28
CA GLU A 209 -11.62 -6.77 -17.84
C GLU A 209 -10.41 -5.94 -18.24
N ASN A 210 -10.61 -4.93 -19.10
CA ASN A 210 -9.54 -4.02 -19.54
C ASN A 210 -8.28 -4.75 -20.01
N ASN A 211 -8.43 -5.73 -20.92
CA ASN A 211 -7.37 -6.59 -21.45
C ASN A 211 -6.70 -7.54 -20.44
N LEU A 212 -7.25 -7.66 -19.23
CA LEU A 212 -6.73 -8.52 -18.16
C LEU A 212 -7.71 -9.65 -17.84
N CYS A 213 -7.17 -10.85 -17.69
CA CYS A 213 -7.92 -12.03 -17.27
C CYS A 213 -8.24 -11.97 -15.78
N ARG A 214 -9.51 -11.93 -15.40
CA ARG A 214 -10.05 -12.01 -14.04
C ARG A 214 -10.44 -13.45 -13.69
N ASP A 215 -10.29 -13.82 -12.43
CA ASP A 215 -10.74 -15.09 -11.89
C ASP A 215 -11.09 -14.91 -10.41
N ALA A 216 -12.31 -15.30 -10.01
CA ALA A 216 -12.81 -15.01 -8.68
C ALA A 216 -11.97 -15.65 -7.56
N LYS A 217 -11.38 -16.83 -7.80
CA LYS A 217 -10.57 -17.55 -6.80
C LYS A 217 -9.17 -16.94 -6.69
N ARG A 218 -8.57 -16.58 -7.82
CA ARG A 218 -7.24 -15.98 -7.90
C ARG A 218 -7.23 -14.54 -7.38
N ASP A 219 -8.27 -13.77 -7.73
CA ASP A 219 -8.38 -12.35 -7.40
C ASP A 219 -8.80 -12.12 -5.93
N GLN A 220 -9.29 -13.17 -5.24
CA GLN A 220 -9.66 -13.09 -3.83
C GLN A 220 -8.48 -12.59 -2.98
N LEU A 221 -8.73 -11.55 -2.18
CA LEU A 221 -7.78 -11.08 -1.17
C LEU A 221 -7.74 -12.07 -0.02
N LYS A 222 -6.53 -12.46 0.39
CA LYS A 222 -6.32 -13.38 1.50
C LYS A 222 -5.62 -12.62 2.62
N ARG A 223 -6.03 -12.92 3.85
CA ARG A 223 -5.31 -12.49 5.05
C ARG A 223 -4.41 -13.62 5.50
N TYR A 224 -3.23 -13.26 5.98
CA TYR A 224 -2.25 -14.19 6.49
C TYR A 224 -1.84 -13.76 7.89
N ASP A 225 -1.74 -14.73 8.78
CA ASP A 225 -0.96 -14.57 10.01
C ASP A 225 0.46 -15.06 9.69
N TRP A 226 1.30 -14.14 9.23
CA TRP A 226 2.62 -14.44 8.67
C TRP A 226 3.63 -13.35 9.03
N THR A 227 4.85 -13.77 9.38
CA THR A 227 6.01 -12.89 9.52
C THR A 227 7.26 -13.69 9.18
N PRO A 228 8.13 -13.22 8.27
CA PRO A 228 9.39 -13.90 7.99
C PRO A 228 10.29 -13.93 9.23
N SER A 229 10.87 -15.09 9.53
CA SER A 229 11.74 -15.28 10.71
C SER A 229 13.01 -14.41 10.70
N TRP A 230 13.38 -13.89 9.52
CA TRP A 230 14.54 -13.05 9.29
C TRP A 230 14.20 -11.54 9.26
N ASP A 231 12.94 -11.15 9.53
CA ASP A 231 12.54 -9.74 9.60
C ASP A 231 13.27 -9.03 10.76
N PRO A 232 14.12 -8.02 10.48
CA PRO A 232 14.87 -7.32 11.53
C PRO A 232 13.97 -6.49 12.47
N GLY A 233 12.73 -6.22 12.08
CA GLY A 233 11.75 -5.50 12.90
C GLY A 233 10.73 -6.40 13.60
N ALA A 234 10.82 -7.72 13.44
CA ALA A 234 10.00 -8.64 14.21
C ALA A 234 10.54 -8.72 15.65
N SER A 235 9.72 -8.34 16.63
CA SER A 235 10.01 -8.61 18.04
C SER A 235 10.27 -10.10 18.22
N THR A 236 11.47 -10.47 18.64
CA THR A 236 11.88 -11.85 18.88
C THR A 236 10.89 -12.56 19.81
N PRO A 237 10.31 -13.71 19.42
CA PRO A 237 9.66 -14.59 20.38
C PRO A 237 10.76 -15.24 21.22
N GLY A 238 11.14 -14.60 22.34
CA GLY A 238 12.15 -15.16 23.23
C GLY A 238 12.82 -14.20 24.22
N THR A 239 12.71 -12.88 24.03
CA THR A 239 13.19 -11.91 25.03
C THR A 239 11.99 -11.21 25.66
N SER A 240 11.17 -11.99 26.36
CA SER A 240 10.21 -11.44 27.31
C SER A 240 10.99 -10.89 28.50
N THR A 241 11.34 -9.61 28.44
CA THR A 241 11.53 -8.82 29.65
C THR A 241 10.20 -8.89 30.41
N PRO A 242 10.15 -9.33 31.68
CA PRO A 242 8.91 -9.33 32.43
C PRO A 242 8.51 -7.87 32.66
N GLY A 243 7.45 -7.43 31.98
CA GLY A 243 6.89 -6.09 32.13
C GLY A 243 6.57 -5.46 30.79
N THR A 244 5.43 -5.81 30.19
CA THR A 244 4.17 -5.06 30.32
C THR A 244 3.25 -5.59 29.21
N SER A 245 2.52 -6.66 29.49
CA SER A 245 1.32 -6.98 28.72
C SER A 245 0.25 -5.93 29.08
N SER A 246 0.32 -4.77 28.44
CA SER A 246 -0.77 -3.80 28.53
C SER A 246 -1.85 -4.20 27.51
N PRO A 247 -3.07 -4.55 27.96
CA PRO A 247 -4.20 -4.62 27.06
C PRO A 247 -4.44 -3.21 26.51
N ALA A 248 -4.54 -3.08 25.18
CA ALA A 248 -4.99 -1.88 24.46
C ALA A 248 -4.98 -0.58 25.29
N SER A 249 -3.79 -0.06 25.59
CA SER A 249 -3.62 1.24 26.23
C SER A 249 -4.01 2.31 25.20
N CYS A 250 -5.30 2.60 25.14
CA CYS A 250 -5.90 3.78 24.52
C CYS A 250 -5.10 5.02 24.95
N GLY A 251 -4.30 5.59 24.04
CA GLY A 251 -3.46 6.75 24.31
C GLY A 251 -4.28 7.97 24.75
N SER A 252 -3.60 9.04 25.20
CA SER A 252 -4.22 10.28 25.68
C SER A 252 -5.31 10.85 24.76
N TYR A 253 -5.14 10.71 23.44
CA TYR A 253 -6.14 11.09 22.44
C TYR A 253 -7.41 10.24 22.48
N CYS A 254 -7.26 8.92 22.64
CA CYS A 254 -8.37 7.98 22.70
C CYS A 254 -9.14 8.14 24.03
N LEU A 255 -8.43 8.36 25.15
CA LEU A 255 -9.06 8.69 26.43
C LEU A 255 -9.81 10.04 26.36
N GLY A 256 -9.24 11.02 25.65
CA GLY A 256 -9.89 12.29 25.34
C GLY A 256 -11.20 12.11 24.58
N VAL A 257 -11.25 11.27 23.55
CA VAL A 257 -12.47 10.98 22.78
C VAL A 257 -13.53 10.26 23.62
N LEU A 258 -13.12 9.28 24.42
CA LEU A 258 -14.03 8.53 25.30
C LEU A 258 -14.65 9.38 26.41
N ILE A 259 -13.97 10.43 26.86
CA ILE A 259 -14.47 11.34 27.90
C ILE A 259 -15.26 12.51 27.29
N THR A 260 -14.76 13.11 26.23
CA THR A 260 -15.36 14.32 25.62
C THR A 260 -16.70 14.02 24.96
N ARG A 261 -16.88 12.86 24.32
CA ARG A 261 -18.14 12.54 23.63
C ARG A 261 -19.33 12.36 24.57
N PRO A 262 -19.25 11.56 25.65
CA PRO A 262 -20.34 11.43 26.60
C PRO A 262 -20.66 12.75 27.32
N LEU A 263 -19.64 13.52 27.72
CA LEU A 263 -19.82 14.82 28.35
C LEU A 263 -20.51 15.82 27.41
N SER A 264 -20.13 15.86 26.15
CA SER A 264 -20.76 16.74 25.15
C SER A 264 -22.23 16.39 24.96
N VAL A 265 -22.57 15.09 24.89
CA VAL A 265 -23.95 14.63 24.79
C VAL A 265 -24.75 15.02 26.04
N LEU A 266 -24.20 14.81 27.23
CA LEU A 266 -24.84 15.19 28.49
C LEU A 266 -25.12 16.70 28.56
N LEU A 267 -24.16 17.53 28.16
CA LEU A 267 -24.31 18.99 28.14
C LEU A 267 -25.37 19.45 27.14
N ILE A 268 -25.49 18.76 25.99
CA ILE A 268 -26.58 19.02 25.03
C ILE A 268 -27.94 18.71 25.68
N PHE A 269 -28.10 17.58 26.35
CA PHE A 269 -29.36 17.23 27.01
C PHE A 269 -29.73 18.20 28.13
N ILE A 270 -28.75 18.60 28.96
CA ILE A 270 -28.98 19.61 30.01
C ILE A 270 -29.35 20.96 29.40
N GLY A 271 -28.68 21.37 28.31
CA GLY A 271 -28.98 22.60 27.60
C GLY A 271 -30.39 22.61 27.00
N VAL A 272 -30.79 21.52 26.35
CA VAL A 272 -32.14 21.33 25.80
C VAL A 272 -33.19 21.35 26.90
N TYR A 273 -32.96 20.63 28.01
CA TYR A 273 -33.86 20.60 29.16
C TYR A 273 -34.01 21.97 29.83
N GLY A 274 -32.89 22.69 30.02
CA GLY A 274 -32.90 24.04 30.56
C GLY A 274 -33.63 25.04 29.65
N LEU A 275 -33.44 24.93 28.34
CA LEU A 275 -34.20 25.71 27.35
C LEU A 275 -35.69 25.39 27.39
N GLN A 276 -36.07 24.11 27.53
CA GLN A 276 -37.46 23.69 27.63
C GLN A 276 -38.13 24.19 28.91
N MET A 277 -37.39 24.30 30.02
CA MET A 277 -37.89 24.89 31.27
C MET A 277 -38.05 26.41 31.20
N LEU A 278 -37.13 27.09 30.51
CA LEU A 278 -37.17 28.55 30.36
C LEU A 278 -38.16 29.02 29.28
N TYR A 279 -38.42 28.16 28.29
CA TYR A 279 -39.28 28.45 27.15
C TYR A 279 -40.17 27.22 26.83
N PRO A 280 -41.20 26.95 27.64
CA PRO A 280 -42.06 25.77 27.48
C PRO A 280 -42.83 25.74 26.15
N ASP A 281 -43.03 26.90 25.52
CA ASP A 281 -43.75 27.05 24.25
C ASP A 281 -42.84 27.06 23.01
N ILE A 282 -41.55 26.73 23.13
CA ILE A 282 -40.58 26.88 22.02
C ILE A 282 -40.59 25.73 21.00
N PHE A 283 -41.26 24.61 21.31
CA PHE A 283 -41.46 23.49 20.39
C PHE A 283 -42.92 23.44 19.92
N PHE A 284 -43.32 24.42 19.11
CA PHE A 284 -44.44 24.23 18.21
C PHE A 284 -43.96 23.39 17.03
N TYR A 285 -44.60 22.24 16.86
CA TYR A 285 -44.54 21.46 15.63
C TYR A 285 -45.08 22.31 14.47
N GLU A 286 -44.23 22.53 13.47
CA GLU A 286 -44.63 22.51 12.05
C GLU A 286 -43.76 21.48 11.33
#